data_AF-A0A952TU34-F1
#
_entry.id   AF-A0A952TU34-F1
#
_cell.length_a   1.000
_cell.length_b   1.000
_cell.length_c   1.000
_cell.angle_alpha   90.00
_cell.angle_beta   90.00
_cell.angle_gamma   90.00
#
_symmetry.space_group_name_H-M   'P 1'
#
loop_
_entity.id
_entity.type
_entity.pdbx_description
1 polymer ?
#
loop_
_entity_poly.entity_id
_entity_poly.type
_entity_poly.pdbx_seq_one_letter_code
_entity_poly.pdbx_strand_id
1 'polypeptide(L)'
;MTGFELRCIRIFNQISQYQLAEELGYSTTDPIYKAERAEFLPHKFVKAISKLVGIDFSNQKTIDDYMKKLPKELGTKYLKPRYPSLF
;
A
#
# COMPACT_ATOMS: atom_id res chain seq x y z
N MET A 1 -6.19 -0.73 -7.83
CA MET A 1 -5.09 -0.63 -6.86
C MET A 1 -4.37 -1.97 -6.73
N THR A 2 -3.06 -1.98 -6.90
CA THR A 2 -2.15 -3.11 -6.68
C THR A 2 -1.61 -3.10 -5.25
N GLY A 3 -1.03 -4.22 -4.80
CA GLY A 3 -0.34 -4.30 -3.51
C GLY A 3 0.79 -3.29 -3.36
N PHE A 4 1.52 -3.06 -4.45
CA PHE A 4 2.61 -2.09 -4.49
C PHE A 4 2.12 -0.66 -4.23
N GLU A 5 1.06 -0.23 -4.93
CA GLU A 5 0.46 1.10 -4.73
C GLU A 5 -0.02 1.29 -3.30
N LEU A 6 -0.70 0.29 -2.73
CA LEU A 6 -1.12 0.31 -1.32
C LEU A 6 0.07 0.52 -0.38
N ARG A 7 1.16 -0.23 -0.58
CA ARG A 7 2.37 -0.11 0.24
C ARG A 7 2.97 1.28 0.16
N CYS A 8 3.10 1.82 -1.05
CA CYS A 8 3.66 3.16 -1.29
C CYS A 8 2.81 4.25 -0.63
N ILE A 9 1.50 4.22 -0.84
CA ILE A 9 0.54 5.17 -0.23
C ILE A 9 0.62 5.06 1.30
N ARG A 10 0.58 3.84 1.84
CA ARG A 10 0.61 3.61 3.29
C ARG A 10 1.89 4.18 3.92
N ILE A 11 3.05 3.85 3.37
CA ILE A 11 4.34 4.31 3.91
C ILE A 11 4.46 5.82 3.81
N PHE A 12 4.06 6.43 2.69
CA PHE A 12 4.11 7.87 2.51
C PHE A 12 3.27 8.64 3.53
N ASN A 13 2.09 8.11 3.86
CA ASN A 13 1.21 8.69 4.88
C ASN A 13 1.55 8.25 6.32
N GLN A 14 2.69 7.56 6.51
CA GLN A 14 3.14 7.07 7.83
C GLN A 14 2.12 6.16 8.54
N ILE A 15 1.29 5.47 7.77
CA ILE A 15 0.31 4.51 8.29
C ILE A 15 1.05 3.19 8.55
N SER A 16 0.93 2.65 9.75
CA SER A 16 1.49 1.32 10.07
C SER A 16 0.64 0.21 9.45
N GLN A 17 1.23 -0.97 9.22
CA GLN A 17 0.44 -2.15 8.83
C GLN A 17 -0.58 -2.51 9.91
N TYR A 18 -0.29 -2.23 11.18
CA TYR A 18 -1.21 -2.46 12.29
C TYR A 18 -2.46 -1.59 12.20
N GLN A 19 -2.30 -0.28 11.97
CA GLN A 19 -3.45 0.62 11.79
C GLN A 19 -4.36 0.21 10.62
N LEU A 20 -3.76 -0.22 9.50
CA LEU A 20 -4.53 -0.71 8.37
C LEU A 20 -5.20 -2.06 8.67
N ALA A 21 -4.56 -2.93 9.45
CA ALA A 21 -5.14 -4.19 9.91
C ALA A 21 -6.34 -3.93 10.84
N GLU A 22 -6.20 -3.02 11.80
CA GLU A 22 -7.24 -2.62 12.74
C GLU A 22 -8.47 -2.05 12.00
N GLU A 23 -8.26 -1.14 11.04
CA GLU A 23 -9.34 -0.60 10.21
C GLU A 23 -10.06 -1.67 9.38
N LEU A 24 -9.37 -2.76 9.04
CA LEU A 24 -9.94 -3.91 8.32
C LEU A 24 -10.50 -5.00 9.25
N GLY A 25 -10.42 -4.82 10.57
CA GLY A 25 -10.88 -5.80 11.57
C GLY A 25 -9.98 -7.02 11.71
N TYR A 26 -8.70 -6.91 11.35
CA TYR A 26 -7.71 -7.97 11.51
C TYR A 26 -6.95 -7.84 12.83
N SER A 27 -6.73 -8.96 13.51
CA SER A 27 -5.92 -9.03 14.73
C SER A 27 -4.41 -9.10 14.46
N THR A 28 -4.00 -9.33 13.22
CA THR A 28 -2.59 -9.46 12.83
C THR A 28 -2.28 -8.66 11.57
N THR A 29 -1.00 -8.37 11.35
CA THR A 29 -0.51 -7.64 10.16
C THR A 29 -0.31 -8.53 8.93
N ASP A 30 -0.38 -9.85 9.08
CA ASP A 30 -0.14 -10.82 7.99
C ASP A 30 -1.03 -10.59 6.76
N PRO A 31 -2.34 -10.28 6.89
CA PRO A 31 -3.18 -9.97 5.74
C PRO A 31 -2.69 -8.73 4.98
N ILE A 32 -2.16 -7.73 5.70
CA ILE A 32 -1.62 -6.52 5.08
C ILE A 32 -0.32 -6.83 4.35
N TYR A 33 0.57 -7.60 4.97
CA TYR A 33 1.81 -8.03 4.35
C TYR A 33 1.59 -8.82 3.05
N LYS A 34 0.61 -9.73 3.04
CA LYS A 34 0.21 -10.47 1.83
C LYS A 34 -0.40 -9.54 0.78
N ALA A 35 -1.27 -8.63 1.21
CA ALA A 35 -1.91 -7.64 0.34
C ALA A 35 -0.89 -6.75 -0.37
N GLU A 36 0.14 -6.26 0.32
CA GLU A 36 1.19 -5.40 -0.25
C GLU A 36 2.05 -6.07 -1.35
N ARG A 37 1.92 -7.38 -1.53
CA ARG A 37 2.61 -8.16 -2.55
C ARG A 37 1.69 -8.73 -3.62
N ALA A 38 0.39 -8.55 -3.44
CA ALA A 38 -0.60 -9.02 -4.39
C ALA A 38 -0.56 -8.14 -5.66
N GLU A 39 -0.71 -8.77 -6.81
CA GLU A 39 -0.85 -8.07 -8.09
C GLU A 39 -2.16 -7.25 -8.11
N PHE A 40 -3.23 -7.80 -7.53
CA PHE A 40 -4.53 -7.14 -7.43
C PHE A 40 -5.06 -7.18 -5.99
N LEU A 41 -5.58 -6.04 -5.53
CA LEU A 41 -6.15 -5.93 -4.19
C LEU A 41 -7.69 -6.00 -4.17
N PRO A 42 -8.27 -6.71 -3.19
CA PRO A 42 -9.69 -6.61 -2.91
C PRO A 42 -10.10 -5.17 -2.54
N HIS A 43 -11.28 -4.76 -2.99
CA HIS A 43 -11.78 -3.38 -2.85
C HIS A 43 -11.86 -2.89 -1.38
N LYS A 44 -12.00 -3.81 -0.40
CA LYS A 44 -11.96 -3.47 1.03
C LYS A 44 -10.66 -2.76 1.46
N PHE A 45 -9.51 -3.16 0.90
CA PHE A 45 -8.23 -2.53 1.22
C PHE A 45 -8.18 -1.10 0.68
N VAL A 46 -8.73 -0.89 -0.52
CA VAL A 46 -8.85 0.44 -1.14
C VAL A 46 -9.72 1.35 -0.28
N LYS A 47 -10.88 0.87 0.19
CA LYS A 47 -11.75 1.63 1.11
C LYS A 47 -11.06 1.97 2.42
N ALA A 48 -10.40 0.99 3.05
CA ALA A 48 -9.71 1.20 4.32
C ALA A 48 -8.58 2.24 4.21
N ILE A 49 -7.71 2.12 3.20
CA ILE A 49 -6.64 3.10 3.01
C ILE A 49 -7.18 4.48 2.61
N SER A 50 -8.25 4.53 1.82
CA SER A 50 -8.91 5.79 1.44
C SER A 50 -9.43 6.54 2.67
N LYS A 51 -10.03 5.81 3.62
CA LYS A 51 -10.52 6.36 4.89
C LYS A 51 -9.38 6.87 5.76
N LEU A 52 -8.29 6.10 5.91
CA LEU A 52 -7.15 6.49 6.73
C LEU A 52 -6.37 7.69 6.17
N VAL A 53 -6.31 7.82 4.85
CA VAL A 53 -5.63 8.93 4.16
C VAL A 53 -6.56 10.15 3.97
N GLY A 54 -7.88 9.95 3.98
CA GLY A 54 -8.87 10.99 3.69
C GLY A 54 -8.99 11.33 2.20
N ILE A 55 -8.61 10.41 1.30
CA ILE A 55 -8.66 10.57 -0.15
C ILE A 55 -9.34 9.36 -0.76
N ASP A 56 -10.27 9.57 -1.69
CA ASP A 56 -10.94 8.46 -2.37
C ASP A 56 -10.06 7.85 -3.48
N PHE A 57 -9.58 6.64 -3.26
CA PHE A 57 -8.82 5.85 -4.23
C PHE A 57 -9.68 4.87 -5.03
N SER A 58 -11.00 5.07 -5.12
CA SER A 58 -11.89 4.25 -5.94
C SER A 58 -11.53 4.26 -7.44
N ASN A 59 -10.92 5.35 -7.92
CA ASN A 59 -10.54 5.54 -9.31
C ASN A 59 -9.01 5.41 -9.51
N GLN A 60 -8.61 4.65 -10.54
CA GLN A 60 -7.20 4.48 -10.91
C GLN A 60 -6.52 5.81 -11.25
N LYS A 61 -7.22 6.77 -11.87
CA LYS A 61 -6.64 8.09 -12.17
C LYS A 61 -6.19 8.82 -10.90
N THR A 62 -7.00 8.75 -9.84
CA THR A 62 -6.64 9.36 -8.54
C THR A 62 -5.42 8.69 -7.94
N ILE A 63 -5.34 7.36 -8.05
CA ILE A 63 -4.16 6.60 -7.61
C ILE A 63 -2.93 7.06 -8.39
N ASP A 64 -2.99 7.09 -9.72
CA ASP A 64 -1.86 7.46 -10.58
C ASP A 64 -1.37 8.89 -10.28
N ASP A 65 -2.29 9.84 -10.14
CA ASP A 65 -1.96 11.23 -9.81
C ASP A 65 -1.39 11.37 -8.40
N TYR A 66 -1.83 10.52 -7.46
CA TYR A 66 -1.25 10.46 -6.12
C TYR A 66 0.15 9.86 -6.14
N MET A 67 0.35 8.77 -6.88
CA MET A 67 1.63 8.10 -7.03
C MET A 67 2.70 9.02 -7.63
N LYS A 68 2.33 9.93 -8.56
CA LYS A 68 3.24 10.96 -9.10
C LYS A 68 3.77 11.95 -8.06
N LYS A 69 3.02 12.17 -6.96
CA LYS A 69 3.43 13.06 -5.86
C LYS A 69 4.41 12.37 -4.90
N LEU A 70 4.50 11.04 -4.95
CA LEU A 70 5.38 10.29 -4.07
C LEU A 70 6.84 10.53 -4.43
N PRO A 71 7.72 10.74 -3.43
CA PRO A 71 9.16 10.75 -3.64
C PRO A 71 9.60 9.49 -4.38
N LYS A 72 10.38 9.63 -5.47
CA LYS A 72 10.91 8.49 -6.26
C LYS A 72 11.71 7.50 -5.40
N GLU A 73 12.28 7.99 -4.30
CA GLU A 73 13.04 7.22 -3.32
C GLU A 73 12.19 6.21 -2.53
N LEU A 74 10.87 6.39 -2.43
CA LEU A 74 9.98 5.41 -1.79
C LEU A 74 9.89 4.11 -2.58
N GLY A 75 10.02 4.20 -3.91
CA GLY A 75 10.28 3.03 -4.74
C GLY A 75 11.60 2.41 -4.30
N THR A 76 12.73 3.09 -4.51
CA THR A 76 14.07 2.48 -4.40
C THR A 76 14.50 2.06 -2.98
N LYS A 77 14.15 2.81 -1.94
CA LYS A 77 14.59 2.56 -0.54
C LYS A 77 13.90 1.35 0.10
N TYR A 78 12.65 1.06 -0.29
CA TYR A 78 11.90 -0.11 0.14
C TYR A 78 11.92 -1.26 -0.88
N LEU A 79 12.61 -1.05 -2.02
CA LEU A 79 12.94 -1.99 -3.10
C LEU A 79 14.38 -2.54 -3.03
N LYS A 80 15.13 -2.43 -1.91
CA LYS A 80 16.25 -3.37 -1.76
C LYS A 80 15.63 -4.77 -1.74
N PRO A 81 15.89 -5.63 -2.73
CA PRO A 81 15.42 -6.99 -2.64
C PRO A 81 16.11 -7.58 -1.41
N ARG A 82 15.35 -8.13 -0.47
CA ARG A 82 15.91 -8.95 0.62
C ARG A 82 16.49 -10.28 0.11
N TYR A 83 16.65 -10.40 -1.21
CA TYR A 83 17.34 -11.48 -1.88
C TYR A 83 18.30 -10.85 -2.89
N PRO A 84 19.62 -11.14 -2.83
CA PRO A 84 20.43 -10.96 -4.04
C PRO A 84 19.75 -11.78 -5.14
N SER A 85 19.67 -11.23 -6.34
CA SER A 85 19.33 -11.96 -7.55
C SER A 85 20.19 -13.22 -7.61
N LEU A 86 19.59 -14.37 -7.32
CA LEU A 86 20.04 -15.63 -7.88
C LEU A 86 19.40 -15.70 -9.26
N PHE A 87 20.23 -16.03 -10.25
CA PHE A 87 20.04 -15.98 -11.71
C PHE A 87 20.48 -14.67 -12.36
#